data_AF-K1V9N3-F1
#
_entry.id   AF-K1V9N3-F1
#
_cell.length_a   1.000
_cell.length_b   1.000
_cell.length_c   1.000
_cell.angle_alpha   90.00
_cell.angle_beta   90.00
_cell.angle_gamma   90.00
#
_symmetry.space_group_name_H-M   'P 1'
#
loop_
_entity.id
_entity.type
_entity.pdbx_description
1 polymer ?
#
loop_
_entity_poly.entity_id
_entity_poly.type
_entity_poly.pdbx_seq_one_letter_code
_entity_poly.pdbx_strand_id
1 'polypeptide(L)'
;RLRLIRSAQEEIILSTFDFRADSSGTDVIAALWGAAERGVQVRLIIDGINAQLHLSGSDVFQALAAHDNVEVKFYNPIRLTQLWTVNYRCHDKYLIIDRSTYLMGGRNTSDLFLGSGGTSRQNIDRDIVVYNGGFTTASANTLLEYFDRIWLLDTNRAFHAEAENHRVKKRLLPFLQDVGLRSMTQNS
;
A
#
# COMPACT_ATOMS: atom_id res chain seq x y z
N ARG A 1 6.64 -2.16 9.91
CA ARG A 1 5.99 -2.20 8.59
C ARG A 1 6.96 -2.70 7.51
N LEU A 2 8.03 -1.96 7.18
CA LEU A 2 8.98 -2.36 6.11
C LEU A 2 9.52 -3.79 6.22
N ARG A 3 9.90 -4.25 7.41
CA ARG A 3 10.37 -5.63 7.62
C ARG A 3 9.33 -6.69 7.25
N LEU A 4 8.04 -6.46 7.55
CA LEU A 4 6.94 -7.36 7.23
C LEU A 4 6.70 -7.43 5.71
N ILE A 5 6.74 -6.28 5.03
CA ILE A 5 6.61 -6.21 3.57
C ILE A 5 7.77 -6.96 2.89
N ARG A 6 8.99 -6.76 3.39
CA ARG A 6 10.19 -7.42 2.86
C ARG A 6 10.21 -8.93 3.12
N SER A 7 9.54 -9.42 4.17
CA SER A 7 9.47 -10.86 4.46
C SER A 7 8.39 -11.60 3.70
N ALA A 8 7.43 -10.90 3.08
CA ALA A 8 6.32 -11.52 2.34
C ALA A 8 6.82 -12.42 1.21
N GLN A 9 6.15 -13.56 1.02
CA GLN A 9 6.48 -14.58 0.02
C GLN A 9 5.37 -14.79 -1.03
N GLU A 10 4.10 -14.61 -0.67
CA GLU A 10 2.97 -14.94 -1.53
C GLU A 10 2.04 -13.75 -1.76
N GLU A 11 1.62 -13.08 -0.68
CA GLU A 11 0.60 -12.04 -0.76
C GLU A 11 0.83 -10.91 0.25
N ILE A 12 0.57 -9.69 -0.21
CA ILE A 12 0.46 -8.50 0.62
C ILE A 12 -0.90 -7.85 0.37
N ILE A 13 -1.63 -7.58 1.45
CA ILE A 13 -2.84 -6.76 1.42
C ILE A 13 -2.61 -5.54 2.30
N LEU A 14 -2.73 -4.34 1.75
CA LEU A 14 -2.64 -3.08 2.50
C LEU A 14 -3.95 -2.31 2.35
N SER A 15 -4.59 -2.05 3.49
CA SER A 15 -5.68 -1.09 3.61
C SER A 15 -5.19 0.15 4.36
N THR A 16 -5.36 1.33 3.78
CA THR A 16 -4.83 2.56 4.37
C THR A 16 -5.69 3.80 4.07
N PHE A 17 -5.89 4.62 5.10
CA PHE A 17 -6.62 5.88 5.00
C PHE A 17 -5.82 7.00 4.33
N ASP A 18 -4.68 7.40 4.89
CA ASP A 18 -3.83 8.46 4.31
C ASP A 18 -2.47 7.86 3.98
N PHE A 19 -2.17 7.82 2.68
CA PHE A 19 -0.91 7.35 2.13
C PHE A 19 -0.38 8.44 1.22
N ARG A 20 0.79 8.98 1.58
CA ARG A 20 1.46 10.05 0.85
C ARG A 20 2.75 9.51 0.26
N ALA A 21 3.19 10.05 -0.86
CA ALA A 21 4.51 9.74 -1.42
C ALA A 21 5.60 10.69 -0.86
N ASP A 22 5.60 10.88 0.46
CA ASP A 22 6.66 11.57 1.19
C ASP A 22 7.82 10.60 1.50
N SER A 23 8.76 10.94 2.37
CA SER A 23 9.98 10.11 2.55
C SER A 23 9.63 8.69 3.00
N SER A 24 8.88 8.57 4.10
CA SER A 24 8.47 7.28 4.67
C SER A 24 7.44 6.56 3.81
N GLY A 25 6.58 7.29 3.11
CA GLY A 25 5.67 6.69 2.14
C GLY A 25 6.41 6.10 0.95
N THR A 26 7.44 6.78 0.45
CA THR A 26 8.31 6.28 -0.62
C THR A 26 9.06 5.02 -0.18
N ASP A 27 9.52 4.94 1.07
CA ASP A 27 10.11 3.70 1.61
C ASP A 27 9.12 2.53 1.58
N VAL A 28 7.84 2.78 1.89
CA VAL A 28 6.79 1.77 1.83
C VAL A 28 6.51 1.36 0.38
N ILE A 29 6.39 2.31 -0.54
CA ILE A 29 6.23 2.06 -1.98
C ILE A 29 7.38 1.20 -2.52
N ALA A 30 8.62 1.55 -2.19
CA ALA A 30 9.80 0.82 -2.64
C ALA A 30 9.84 -0.60 -2.06
N ALA A 31 9.43 -0.79 -0.80
CA ALA A 31 9.32 -2.12 -0.21
C ALA A 31 8.23 -2.98 -0.88
N LEU A 32 7.08 -2.39 -1.22
CA LEU A 32 5.99 -3.06 -1.94
C LEU A 32 6.44 -3.45 -3.35
N TRP A 33 7.10 -2.54 -4.07
CA TRP A 33 7.70 -2.82 -5.38
C TRP A 33 8.67 -3.99 -5.29
N GLY A 34 9.60 -3.95 -4.33
CA GLY A 34 10.56 -5.03 -4.12
C GLY A 34 9.92 -6.37 -3.78
N ALA A 35 8.72 -6.40 -3.18
CA ALA A 35 7.93 -7.62 -3.00
C ALA A 35 7.31 -8.09 -4.31
N ALA A 36 6.70 -7.17 -5.07
CA ALA A 36 6.10 -7.46 -6.37
C ALA A 36 7.11 -8.04 -7.36
N GLU A 37 8.34 -7.51 -7.39
CA GLU A 37 9.45 -8.03 -8.21
C GLU A 37 9.86 -9.47 -7.84
N ARG A 38 9.64 -9.89 -6.58
CA ARG A 38 9.85 -11.28 -6.15
C ARG A 38 8.70 -12.22 -6.53
N GLY A 39 7.65 -11.72 -7.17
CA GLY A 39 6.45 -12.49 -7.52
C GLY A 39 5.31 -12.41 -6.48
N VAL A 40 5.46 -11.60 -5.43
CA VAL A 40 4.43 -11.44 -4.39
C VAL A 40 3.25 -10.66 -4.95
N GLN A 41 2.03 -11.16 -4.79
CA GLN A 41 0.81 -10.43 -5.18
C GLN A 41 0.52 -9.31 -4.18
N VAL A 42 0.36 -8.08 -4.65
CA VAL A 42 0.14 -6.90 -3.81
C VAL A 42 -1.23 -6.31 -4.11
N ARG A 43 -2.12 -6.27 -3.12
CA ARG A 43 -3.45 -5.65 -3.21
C ARG A 43 -3.54 -4.43 -2.30
N LEU A 44 -3.77 -3.26 -2.89
CA LEU A 44 -3.85 -1.98 -2.18
C LEU A 44 -5.27 -1.42 -2.22
N ILE A 45 -5.90 -1.22 -1.07
CA ILE A 45 -7.14 -0.44 -0.95
C ILE A 45 -6.82 0.85 -0.19
N ILE A 46 -7.08 1.99 -0.84
CA ILE A 46 -6.71 3.31 -0.32
C ILE A 46 -7.95 4.18 -0.29
N ASP A 47 -8.15 4.97 0.75
CA ASP A 47 -9.23 5.96 0.76
C ASP A 47 -9.17 6.87 -0.48
N GLY A 48 -10.27 6.95 -1.22
CA GLY A 48 -10.27 7.56 -2.55
C GLY A 48 -10.02 9.06 -2.54
N ILE A 49 -10.46 9.78 -1.50
CA ILE A 49 -10.22 11.23 -1.39
C ILE A 49 -8.75 11.50 -1.14
N ASN A 50 -8.16 10.82 -0.15
CA ASN A 50 -6.75 11.02 0.17
C ASN A 50 -5.84 10.53 -0.97
N ALA A 51 -6.21 9.43 -1.63
CA ALA A 51 -5.50 8.95 -2.81
C ALA A 51 -5.49 9.98 -3.95
N GLN A 52 -6.65 10.58 -4.25
CA GLN A 52 -6.77 11.63 -5.28
C GLN A 52 -5.92 12.86 -4.93
N LEU A 53 -5.96 13.31 -3.68
CA LEU A 53 -5.28 14.54 -3.25
C LEU A 53 -3.77 14.37 -3.08
N HIS A 54 -3.29 13.24 -2.57
CA HIS A 54 -1.91 13.12 -2.08
C HIS A 54 -1.05 12.08 -2.79
N LEU A 55 -1.63 11.17 -3.58
CA LEU A 55 -0.93 9.96 -4.03
C LEU A 55 -1.01 9.70 -5.53
N SER A 56 -2.17 9.85 -6.15
CA SER A 56 -2.43 9.41 -7.54
C SER A 56 -1.53 10.09 -8.58
N GLY A 57 -1.15 11.34 -8.37
CA GLY A 57 -0.22 12.07 -9.25
C GLY A 57 1.27 11.79 -8.98
N SER A 58 1.60 10.96 -7.99
CA SER A 58 3.00 10.67 -7.64
C SER A 58 3.63 9.70 -8.62
N ASP A 59 4.77 10.08 -9.20
CA ASP A 59 5.55 9.25 -10.11
C ASP A 59 5.94 7.89 -9.52
N VAL A 60 6.30 7.84 -8.23
CA VAL A 60 6.70 6.58 -7.57
C VAL A 60 5.49 5.67 -7.30
N PHE A 61 4.31 6.24 -7.07
CA PHE A 61 3.09 5.47 -6.88
C PHE A 61 2.53 4.96 -8.21
N GLN A 62 2.52 5.82 -9.23
CA GLN A 62 2.21 5.45 -10.61
C GLN A 62 3.08 4.29 -11.07
N ALA A 63 4.37 4.34 -10.71
CA ALA A 63 5.28 3.25 -10.99
C ALA A 63 4.83 1.94 -10.34
N LEU A 64 4.59 1.94 -9.02
CA LEU A 64 4.10 0.77 -8.31
C LEU A 64 2.80 0.21 -8.90
N ALA A 65 1.84 1.07 -9.22
CA ALA A 65 0.56 0.68 -9.79
C ALA A 65 0.64 0.13 -11.23
N ALA A 66 1.78 0.32 -11.92
CA ALA A 66 2.01 -0.24 -13.25
C ALA A 66 2.58 -1.66 -13.23
N HIS A 67 2.99 -2.17 -12.06
CA HIS A 67 3.61 -3.49 -11.93
C HIS A 67 2.54 -4.60 -12.02
N ASP A 68 2.79 -5.65 -12.79
CA ASP A 68 1.81 -6.72 -13.09
C ASP A 68 1.28 -7.44 -11.83
N ASN A 69 2.12 -7.63 -10.82
CA ASN A 69 1.73 -8.21 -9.51
C ASN A 69 1.06 -7.22 -8.54
N VAL A 70 0.73 -5.99 -8.96
CA VAL A 70 0.13 -4.97 -8.10
C VAL A 70 -1.26 -4.60 -8.58
N GLU A 71 -2.25 -4.76 -7.70
CA GLU A 71 -3.61 -4.27 -7.90
C GLU A 71 -3.91 -3.13 -6.92
N VAL A 72 -4.43 -2.03 -7.44
CA VAL A 72 -4.83 -0.86 -6.65
C VAL A 72 -6.31 -0.56 -6.83
N LYS A 73 -7.00 -0.36 -5.71
CA LYS A 73 -8.34 0.21 -5.67
C LYS A 73 -8.39 1.44 -4.78
N PHE A 74 -9.12 2.45 -5.24
CA PHE A 74 -9.52 3.59 -4.44
C PHE A 74 -10.93 3.35 -3.89
N TYR A 75 -11.06 3.44 -2.58
CA TYR A 75 -12.31 3.30 -1.87
C TYR A 75 -13.17 4.56 -2.04
N ASN A 76 -14.36 4.40 -2.60
CA ASN A 76 -15.36 5.47 -2.75
C ASN A 76 -14.75 6.86 -3.12
N PRO A 77 -14.01 6.99 -4.24
CA PRO A 77 -13.46 8.28 -4.66
C PRO A 77 -14.58 9.29 -4.95
N ILE A 78 -14.27 10.59 -4.85
CA ILE A 78 -15.28 11.65 -5.06
C ILE A 78 -15.86 11.56 -6.47
N ARG A 79 -17.20 11.63 -6.54
CA ARG A 79 -17.95 11.78 -7.79
C ARG A 79 -18.87 12.98 -7.68
N LEU A 80 -18.87 13.83 -8.71
CA LEU A 80 -19.75 15.01 -8.76
C LEU A 80 -21.25 14.64 -8.67
N THR A 81 -21.61 13.43 -9.12
CA THR A 81 -22.97 12.91 -9.04
C THR A 81 -23.35 12.30 -7.69
N GLN A 82 -22.41 12.17 -6.74
CA GLN A 82 -22.61 11.50 -5.45
C GLN A 82 -21.96 12.27 -4.27
N LEU A 83 -22.08 13.60 -4.26
CA LEU A 83 -21.45 14.44 -3.22
C LEU A 83 -21.94 14.13 -1.78
N TRP A 84 -23.10 13.49 -1.61
CA TRP A 84 -23.58 13.06 -0.31
C TRP A 84 -22.79 11.89 0.30
N THR A 85 -21.98 11.17 -0.49
CA THR A 85 -21.14 10.05 0.00
C THR A 85 -19.72 10.48 0.39
N VAL A 86 -19.42 11.79 0.39
CA VAL A 86 -18.06 12.32 0.70
C VAL A 86 -17.57 11.89 2.08
N ASN A 87 -18.46 11.69 3.05
CA ASN A 87 -18.09 11.21 4.39
C ASN A 87 -18.01 9.68 4.51
N TYR A 88 -18.28 8.93 3.44
CA TYR A 88 -18.09 7.47 3.44
C TYR A 88 -16.62 7.20 3.09
N ARG A 89 -15.79 7.11 4.14
CA ARG A 89 -14.33 7.07 4.08
C ARG A 89 -13.80 5.75 4.60
N CYS A 90 -12.74 5.23 4.01
CA CYS A 90 -12.08 4.01 4.50
C CYS A 90 -10.99 4.40 5.50
N HIS A 91 -11.33 4.39 6.79
CA HIS A 91 -10.38 4.73 7.85
C HIS A 91 -9.49 3.57 8.30
N ASP A 92 -9.53 2.43 7.60
CA ASP A 92 -8.77 1.24 7.92
C ASP A 92 -7.27 1.46 7.73
N LYS A 93 -6.48 0.80 8.59
CA LYS A 93 -5.01 0.84 8.58
C LYS A 93 -4.50 -0.51 9.01
N TYR A 94 -4.40 -1.42 8.05
CA TYR A 94 -3.85 -2.73 8.29
C TYR A 94 -3.04 -3.23 7.09
N LEU A 95 -2.09 -4.10 7.40
CA LEU A 95 -1.19 -4.77 6.46
C LEU A 95 -1.25 -6.26 6.77
N ILE A 96 -1.75 -7.08 5.86
CA ILE A 96 -1.74 -8.55 5.94
C ILE A 96 -0.62 -9.07 5.07
N ILE A 97 0.14 -10.04 5.59
CA ILE A 97 1.24 -10.72 4.92
C ILE A 97 0.95 -12.22 4.92
N ASP A 98 1.05 -12.82 3.73
CA ASP A 98 0.96 -14.28 3.51
C ASP A 98 -0.21 -14.92 4.27
N ARG A 99 -1.34 -14.20 4.29
CA ARG A 99 -2.65 -14.60 4.84
C ARG A 99 -2.65 -15.04 6.32
N SER A 100 -1.55 -14.85 7.04
CA SER A 100 -1.33 -15.44 8.38
C SER A 100 -0.85 -14.43 9.43
N THR A 101 -0.18 -13.37 8.98
CA THR A 101 0.35 -12.31 9.84
C THR A 101 -0.28 -10.99 9.44
N TYR A 102 -0.69 -10.18 10.41
CA TYR A 102 -1.12 -8.82 10.10
C TYR A 102 -0.62 -7.79 11.12
N LEU A 103 -0.44 -6.58 10.63
CA LEU A 103 -0.20 -5.38 11.43
C LEU A 103 -1.43 -4.48 11.31
N MET A 104 -1.94 -3.95 12.41
CA MET A 104 -3.10 -3.04 12.42
C MET A 104 -2.96 -1.99 13.51
N GLY A 105 -3.44 -0.77 13.29
CA GLY A 105 -3.39 0.29 14.29
C GLY A 105 -3.89 1.64 13.78
N GLY A 106 -3.43 2.73 14.39
CA GLY A 106 -3.86 4.09 14.05
C GLY A 106 -2.93 4.84 13.08
N ARG A 107 -1.75 4.29 12.77
CA ARG A 107 -0.71 5.03 12.00
C ARG A 107 -0.93 5.03 10.49
N ASN A 108 -1.13 6.22 9.93
CA ASN A 108 -1.13 6.47 8.48
C ASN A 108 0.26 6.22 7.85
N THR A 109 0.31 6.18 6.52
CA THR A 109 1.56 6.01 5.76
C THR A 109 2.06 7.37 5.29
N SER A 110 2.68 8.11 6.22
CA SER A 110 3.26 9.44 5.99
C SER A 110 4.31 9.78 7.06
N ASP A 111 5.11 10.81 6.79
CA ASP A 111 6.19 11.31 7.65
C ASP A 111 5.69 11.87 9.00
N LEU A 112 4.39 12.11 9.13
CA LEU A 112 3.75 12.48 10.39
C LEU A 112 3.68 11.30 11.38
N PHE A 113 3.73 10.05 10.90
CA PHE A 113 3.58 8.84 11.71
C PHE A 113 4.76 7.87 11.60
N LEU A 114 5.53 7.94 10.50
CA LEU A 114 6.58 6.99 10.17
C LEU A 114 7.90 7.70 9.89
N GLY A 115 9.00 7.08 10.31
CA GLY A 115 10.34 7.60 10.07
C GLY A 115 10.66 8.85 10.91
N SER A 116 11.82 9.44 10.66
CA SER A 116 12.19 10.74 11.23
C SER A 116 11.74 11.91 10.37
N GLY A 117 11.40 11.67 9.09
CA GLY A 117 10.56 12.49 8.20
C GLY A 117 10.92 13.96 7.98
N GLY A 118 11.98 14.48 8.61
CA GLY A 118 12.30 15.91 8.62
C GLY A 118 11.20 16.79 9.26
N THR A 119 10.19 16.20 9.90
CA THR A 119 9.07 16.95 10.48
C THR A 119 9.40 17.39 11.91
N SER A 120 9.01 18.60 12.28
CA SER A 120 9.22 19.13 13.64
C SER A 120 8.28 18.52 14.68
N ARG A 121 7.21 17.83 14.23
CA ARG A 121 6.21 17.21 15.09
C ARG A 121 5.71 15.89 14.49
N GLN A 122 5.85 14.82 15.27
CA GLN A 122 5.29 13.51 14.95
C GLN A 122 4.02 13.23 15.77
N ASN A 123 3.10 12.49 15.18
CA ASN A 123 1.95 11.93 15.88
C ASN A 123 2.35 10.63 16.56
N ILE A 124 2.05 10.54 17.86
CA ILE A 124 2.34 9.35 18.66
C ILE A 124 1.13 8.43 18.60
N ASP A 125 1.31 7.28 17.97
CA ASP A 125 0.29 6.25 17.84
C ASP A 125 0.97 4.88 17.73
N ARG A 126 0.20 3.79 17.81
CA ARG A 126 0.72 2.42 17.86
C ARG A 126 0.01 1.53 16.86
N ASP A 127 0.78 0.55 16.36
CA ASP A 127 0.23 -0.60 15.67
C ASP A 127 0.54 -1.86 16.48
N ILE A 128 -0.34 -2.86 16.37
CA ILE A 128 -0.17 -4.19 16.91
C ILE A 128 0.18 -5.12 15.74
N VAL A 129 1.12 -6.04 15.98
CA VAL A 129 1.41 -7.14 15.07
C VAL A 129 0.82 -8.41 15.67
N VAL A 130 0.03 -9.13 14.88
CA VAL A 130 -0.54 -10.42 15.22
C VAL A 130 0.02 -11.45 14.25
N TYR A 131 0.63 -12.50 14.80
CA TYR A 131 1.22 -13.60 14.05
C TYR A 131 0.47 -14.89 14.39
N ASN A 132 -0.03 -15.60 13.38
CA ASN A 132 -0.61 -16.92 13.59
C ASN A 132 0.44 -18.02 13.37
N GLY A 133 0.73 -18.79 14.41
CA GLY A 133 1.66 -19.92 14.38
C GLY A 133 1.05 -21.27 13.95
N GLY A 134 -0.16 -21.31 13.39
CA GLY A 134 -0.73 -22.54 12.80
C GLY A 134 -2.09 -23.00 13.33
N PHE A 135 -2.90 -22.11 13.95
CA PHE A 135 -4.26 -22.48 14.38
C PHE A 135 -5.29 -22.28 13.26
N THR A 136 -6.28 -23.18 13.20
CA THR A 136 -7.33 -23.28 12.16
C THR A 136 -8.37 -22.15 12.20
N THR A 137 -8.60 -21.51 13.35
CA THR A 137 -9.46 -20.34 13.51
C THR A 137 -8.63 -19.10 13.86
N ALA A 138 -8.03 -18.50 12.85
CA ALA A 138 -7.17 -17.33 13.00
C ALA A 138 -7.97 -16.02 12.88
N SER A 139 -7.69 -15.01 13.71
CA SER A 139 -8.22 -13.66 13.51
C SER A 139 -7.83 -13.07 12.14
N ALA A 140 -6.74 -13.54 11.56
CA ALA A 140 -6.33 -13.23 10.19
C ALA A 140 -7.41 -13.61 9.15
N ASN A 141 -8.10 -14.74 9.33
CA ASN A 141 -9.16 -15.17 8.42
C ASN A 141 -10.35 -14.21 8.46
N THR A 142 -10.77 -13.77 9.64
CA THR A 142 -11.83 -12.77 9.79
C THR A 142 -11.44 -11.44 9.12
N LEU A 143 -10.18 -11.03 9.24
CA LEU A 143 -9.69 -9.81 8.59
C LEU A 143 -9.63 -9.96 7.05
N LEU A 144 -9.27 -11.13 6.55
CA LEU A 144 -9.31 -11.45 5.11
C LEU A 144 -10.74 -11.42 4.56
N GLU A 145 -11.70 -12.04 5.25
CA GLU A 145 -13.12 -12.00 4.87
C GLU A 145 -13.70 -10.58 4.91
N TYR A 146 -13.27 -9.77 5.88
CA TYR A 146 -13.61 -8.35 5.92
C TYR A 146 -13.00 -7.61 4.72
N PHE A 147 -11.72 -7.81 4.43
CA PHE A 147 -11.05 -7.20 3.28
C PHE A 147 -11.75 -7.57 1.97
N ASP A 148 -12.08 -8.84 1.73
CA ASP A 148 -12.74 -9.27 0.50
C ASP A 148 -14.10 -8.58 0.31
N ARG A 149 -14.88 -8.42 1.39
CA ARG A 149 -16.14 -7.65 1.36
C ARG A 149 -15.91 -6.20 0.97
N ILE A 150 -14.91 -5.53 1.56
CA ILE A 150 -14.59 -4.14 1.23
C ILE A 150 -14.05 -4.03 -0.20
N TRP A 151 -13.17 -4.93 -0.61
CA TRP A 151 -12.53 -4.95 -1.93
C TRP A 151 -13.54 -5.06 -3.07
N LEU A 152 -14.61 -5.84 -2.87
CA LEU A 152 -15.66 -6.12 -3.84
C LEU A 152 -16.77 -5.05 -3.91
N LEU A 153 -16.73 -4.01 -3.06
CA LEU A 153 -17.69 -2.92 -3.15
C LEU A 153 -17.64 -2.23 -4.53
N ASP A 154 -18.82 -2.04 -5.12
CA ASP A 154 -19.03 -1.42 -6.43
C ASP A 154 -18.71 0.09 -6.46
N THR A 155 -18.68 0.71 -5.28
CA THR A 155 -18.26 2.09 -5.06
C THR A 155 -16.76 2.27 -5.26
N ASN A 156 -15.97 1.21 -5.08
CA ASN A 156 -14.53 1.24 -5.32
C ASN A 156 -14.21 1.45 -6.81
N ARG A 157 -13.03 1.97 -7.08
CA ARG A 157 -12.51 2.13 -8.44
C ARG A 157 -11.12 1.55 -8.54
N ALA A 158 -10.91 0.68 -9.52
CA ALA A 158 -9.56 0.26 -9.87
C ALA A 158 -8.76 1.49 -10.33
N PHE A 159 -7.53 1.58 -9.85
CA PHE A 159 -6.58 2.57 -10.31
C PHE A 159 -5.61 1.87 -11.25
N HIS A 160 -5.42 2.47 -12.43
CA HIS A 160 -4.47 2.02 -13.42
C HIS A 160 -3.49 3.14 -13.68
N ALA A 161 -2.21 2.79 -13.74
CA ALA A 161 -1.18 3.79 -13.99
C ALA A 161 -1.37 4.46 -15.36
N GLU A 162 -1.06 5.75 -15.44
CA GLU A 162 -1.03 6.48 -16.70
C GLU A 162 0.23 6.05 -17.48
N ALA A 163 0.05 5.41 -18.64
CA ALA A 163 1.08 4.59 -19.29
C ALA A 163 2.40 5.32 -19.66
N GLU A 164 3.53 4.74 -19.24
CA GLU A 164 4.61 4.20 -20.11
C GLU A 164 5.64 3.42 -19.25
N ASN A 165 5.63 2.08 -19.37
CA ASN A 165 6.48 1.14 -18.59
C ASN A 165 7.98 1.46 -18.63
N HIS A 166 8.47 2.11 -19.68
CA HIS A 166 9.89 2.49 -19.82
C HIS A 166 10.29 3.72 -18.97
N ARG A 167 9.40 4.73 -18.85
CA ARG A 167 9.67 5.93 -18.03
C ARG A 167 9.57 5.60 -16.55
N VAL A 168 8.63 4.74 -16.21
CA VAL A 168 8.36 4.23 -14.87
C VAL A 168 9.58 3.48 -14.29
N LYS A 169 10.13 2.48 -15.00
CA LYS A 169 11.34 1.77 -14.56
C LYS A 169 12.54 2.69 -14.38
N LYS A 170 12.74 3.65 -15.30
CA LYS A 170 13.83 4.64 -15.22
C LYS A 170 13.70 5.57 -14.01
N ARG A 171 12.47 5.93 -13.62
CA ARG A 171 12.18 6.76 -12.44
C ARG A 171 12.35 6.01 -11.12
N LEU A 172 12.11 4.71 -11.09
CA LEU A 172 12.37 3.86 -9.93
C LEU A 172 13.85 3.48 -9.77
N LEU A 173 14.64 3.54 -10.85
CA LEU A 173 16.04 3.08 -10.87
C LEU A 173 16.93 3.68 -9.75
N PRO A 174 16.85 4.98 -9.41
CA PRO A 174 17.61 5.54 -8.29
C PRO A 174 17.18 4.94 -6.92
N PHE A 175 15.91 4.60 -6.77
CA PHE A 175 15.35 4.04 -5.54
C PHE A 175 15.69 2.55 -5.39
N LEU A 176 15.70 1.79 -6.49
CA LEU A 176 16.15 0.39 -6.49
C LEU A 176 17.62 0.25 -6.06
N GLN A 177 18.45 1.27 -6.36
CA GLN A 177 19.85 1.33 -5.96
C GLN A 177 20.02 1.57 -4.45
N ASP A 178 19.13 2.35 -3.82
CA ASP A 178 19.20 2.70 -2.39
C ASP A 178 18.66 1.58 -1.47
N VAL A 179 17.70 0.78 -1.94
CA VAL A 179 17.11 -0.33 -1.18
C VAL A 179 17.94 -1.64 -1.29
N GLY A 180 19.10 -1.60 -1.96
CA GLY A 180 20.04 -2.74 -2.02
C GLY A 180 19.59 -3.90 -2.94
N LEU A 181 18.61 -3.68 -3.82
CA LEU A 181 18.13 -4.67 -4.79
C LEU A 181 19.04 -4.66 -6.04
N ARG A 182 20.27 -5.15 -5.91
CA ARG A 182 21.29 -5.11 -6.98
C ARG A 182 21.19 -6.20 -8.05
N SER A 183 20.27 -7.17 -7.98
CA SER A 183 20.39 -8.39 -8.80
C SER A 183 19.48 -8.52 -10.02
N MET A 184 18.65 -7.52 -10.39
CA MET A 184 17.63 -7.72 -11.43
C MET A 184 17.66 -6.76 -12.63
N THR A 185 18.62 -5.84 -12.72
CA THR A 185 18.72 -4.90 -13.87
C THR A 185 19.75 -5.31 -14.92
N GLN A 186 20.32 -6.51 -14.83
CA GLN A 186 21.14 -7.11 -15.90
C GLN A 186 20.41 -8.33 -16.47
N ASN A 187 19.45 -8.09 -17.36
CA ASN A 187 19.03 -8.95 -18.48
C ASN A 187 17.60 -8.60 -18.91
N SER A 188 17.44 -7.58 -19.75
CA SER A 188 16.58 -7.54 -20.95
C SER A 188 16.61 -6.15 -21.58
#